data_AF-A0A2V8M8F5-F1
#
_entry.id   AF-A0A2V8M8F5-F1
#
_cell.length_a   1.000
_cell.length_b   1.000
_cell.length_c   1.000
_cell.angle_alpha   90.00
_cell.angle_beta   90.00
_cell.angle_gamma   90.00
#
_symmetry.space_group_name_H-M   'P 1'
#
loop_
_entity.id
_entity.type
_entity.pdbx_description
1 polymer ?
#
loop_
_entity_poly.entity_id
_entity_poly.type
_entity_poly.pdbx_seq_one_letter_code
_entity_poly.pdbx_strand_id
1 'polypeptide(L)'
;MIRDDRFYAFIVARTSRSRAHIRRICVHKRWLKAGALMLVAVLGGLIYGFYGLTQQAQHLRIDRENQKLRAENEKQKQELQNLNNRVDAVEDASRKLAEMSGVQKDAPPARGQGGPARPIDSAAALAVLVAKTERLEREMHTYEELLRSRGMTPSIWPVSGKLETGLGPRRNPFGGRGFEYHEGQDIDAAYGTTVLVAASGTVTIAGWQRGYGNVVYVDHGAGLSTRYGHLSQIDVKIGQTVTRGQAIGLVGSTGRSTGPHLHYEVRINNQPVNPRQYLPGAER
;
A
#
# COMPACT_ATOMS: atom_id res chain seq x y z
N MET A 1 -73.11 32.91 -44.21
CA MET A 1 -71.71 32.46 -44.13
C MET A 1 -70.95 33.44 -43.22
N ILE A 2 -71.08 33.27 -41.89
CA ILE A 2 -70.52 34.23 -40.92
C ILE A 2 -69.07 33.83 -40.68
N ARG A 3 -68.16 34.62 -41.24
CA ARG A 3 -66.72 34.45 -41.07
C ARG A 3 -66.34 35.00 -39.69
N ASP A 4 -66.24 34.09 -38.73
CA ASP A 4 -65.86 34.34 -37.33
C ASP A 4 -64.37 34.71 -37.25
N ASP A 5 -64.00 35.92 -37.72
CA ASP A 5 -62.65 36.46 -37.64
C ASP A 5 -62.39 36.95 -36.19
N ARG A 6 -62.17 35.99 -35.28
CA ARG A 6 -61.78 36.28 -33.89
C ARG A 6 -60.30 36.69 -33.83
N PHE A 7 -60.07 37.93 -33.43
CA PHE A 7 -58.75 38.51 -33.17
C PHE A 7 -58.42 38.43 -31.68
N TYR A 8 -57.17 38.11 -31.36
CA TYR A 8 -56.66 38.21 -30.00
C TYR A 8 -55.99 39.56 -29.82
N ALA A 9 -56.43 40.34 -28.83
CA ALA A 9 -55.85 41.61 -28.45
C ALA A 9 -55.12 41.46 -27.12
N PHE A 10 -53.81 41.67 -27.11
CA PHE A 10 -53.02 41.70 -25.89
C PHE A 10 -52.94 43.15 -25.39
N ILE A 11 -53.34 43.39 -24.13
CA ILE A 11 -53.24 44.70 -23.49
C ILE A 11 -52.10 44.62 -22.47
N VAL A 12 -51.00 45.30 -22.77
CA VAL A 12 -49.84 45.39 -21.87
C VAL A 12 -49.96 46.70 -21.08
N ALA A 13 -50.47 46.64 -19.86
CA ALA A 13 -50.56 47.79 -18.96
C ALA A 13 -49.30 47.85 -18.08
N ARG A 14 -48.47 48.88 -18.25
CA ARG A 14 -47.36 49.21 -17.34
C ARG A 14 -47.89 50.22 -16.30
N THR A 15 -48.29 49.71 -15.13
CA THR A 15 -48.69 50.42 -13.89
C THR A 15 -49.99 51.24 -13.89
N SER A 16 -50.57 51.44 -12.69
CA SER A 16 -51.98 51.83 -12.46
C SER A 16 -52.30 53.33 -12.45
N ARG A 17 -51.32 54.24 -12.65
CA ARG A 17 -51.52 55.69 -12.42
C ARG A 17 -51.06 56.66 -13.51
N SER A 18 -50.81 56.22 -14.74
CA SER A 18 -50.53 57.12 -15.87
C SER A 18 -51.47 56.82 -17.04
N ARG A 19 -51.82 57.84 -17.85
CA ARG A 19 -52.64 57.71 -19.08
C ARG A 19 -52.02 56.64 -19.98
N ALA A 20 -52.51 55.41 -19.84
CA ALA A 20 -51.95 54.26 -20.52
C ALA A 20 -52.12 54.43 -22.03
N HIS A 21 -51.01 54.47 -22.76
CA HIS A 21 -51.02 54.29 -24.21
C HIS A 21 -51.33 52.81 -24.51
N ILE A 22 -52.63 52.50 -24.62
CA ILE A 22 -53.12 51.17 -24.96
C ILE A 22 -52.78 50.91 -26.43
N ARG A 23 -51.68 50.19 -26.69
CA ARG A 23 -51.41 49.65 -28.03
C ARG A 23 -52.10 48.31 -28.18
N ARG A 24 -53.17 48.28 -28.99
CA ARG A 24 -53.86 47.04 -29.38
C ARG A 24 -53.07 46.40 -30.51
N ILE A 25 -52.39 45.29 -30.22
CA ILE A 25 -51.72 44.49 -31.26
C ILE A 25 -52.68 43.36 -31.63
N CYS A 26 -53.30 43.47 -32.80
CA CYS A 26 -54.20 42.44 -33.33
C CYS A 26 -53.37 41.40 -34.08
N VAL A 27 -53.26 40.19 -33.52
CA VAL A 27 -52.55 39.08 -34.17
C VAL A 27 -53.56 38.08 -34.71
N HIS A 28 -53.43 37.74 -35.99
CA HIS A 28 -54.29 36.75 -36.64
C HIS A 28 -53.96 35.33 -36.13
N LYS A 29 -54.98 34.51 -35.82
CA LYS A 29 -54.81 33.15 -35.27
C LYS A 29 -53.90 32.24 -36.12
N ARG A 30 -53.84 32.48 -37.43
CA ARG A 30 -52.96 31.75 -38.37
C ARG A 30 -51.47 31.97 -38.06
N TRP A 31 -51.08 33.21 -37.75
CA TRP A 31 -49.70 33.54 -37.40
C TRP A 31 -49.30 33.00 -36.02
N LEU A 32 -50.25 32.97 -35.07
CA LEU A 32 -50.02 32.36 -33.76
C LEU A 32 -49.77 30.83 -33.88
N LYS A 33 -50.58 30.14 -34.70
CA LYS A 33 -50.42 28.70 -34.96
C LYS A 33 -49.11 28.39 -35.68
N ALA A 34 -48.74 29.21 -36.67
CA ALA A 34 -47.47 29.06 -37.40
C ALA A 34 -46.26 29.27 -36.48
N GLY A 35 -46.30 30.28 -35.61
CA GLY A 35 -45.25 30.52 -34.62
C GLY A 35 -45.11 29.37 -33.62
N ALA A 36 -46.23 28.82 -33.14
CA ALA A 36 -46.22 27.66 -32.25
C ALA A 36 -45.62 26.41 -32.92
N LEU A 37 -45.97 26.13 -34.18
CA LEU A 37 -45.39 25.02 -34.95
C LEU A 37 -43.88 25.20 -35.17
N MET A 38 -43.44 26.42 -35.52
CA MET A 38 -42.02 26.71 -35.67
C MET A 38 -41.26 26.52 -34.36
N LEU A 39 -41.84 26.95 -33.24
CA LEU A 39 -41.24 26.79 -31.92
C LEU A 39 -41.11 25.31 -31.52
N VAL A 40 -42.09 24.46 -31.85
CA VAL A 40 -42.01 23.01 -31.64
C VAL A 40 -40.92 22.38 -32.53
N ALA A 41 -40.81 22.79 -33.78
CA ALA A 41 -39.77 22.29 -34.68
C ALA A 41 -38.36 22.67 -34.20
N VAL A 42 -38.18 23.91 -33.74
CA VAL A 42 -36.92 24.39 -33.16
C VAL A 42 -36.59 23.63 -31.87
N LEU A 43 -37.55 23.45 -30.96
CA LEU A 43 -37.36 22.65 -29.74
C LEU A 43 -37.01 21.19 -30.06
N GLY A 44 -37.68 20.57 -31.04
CA GLY A 44 -37.36 19.21 -31.49
C GLY A 44 -35.93 19.10 -32.02
N GLY A 45 -35.49 20.07 -32.82
CA GLY A 45 -34.11 20.13 -33.32
C GLY A 45 -33.07 20.31 -32.20
N LEU A 46 -33.36 21.16 -31.22
CA LEU A 46 -32.49 21.36 -30.06
C LEU A 46 -32.39 20.10 -29.19
N ILE A 47 -33.52 19.40 -28.94
CA ILE A 47 -33.54 18.14 -28.18
C ILE A 47 -32.76 17.05 -28.92
N TYR A 48 -32.95 16.91 -30.23
CA TYR A 48 -32.21 15.94 -31.05
C TYR A 48 -30.70 16.23 -31.07
N GLY A 49 -30.32 17.50 -31.25
CA GLY A 49 -28.92 17.93 -31.19
C GLY A 49 -28.29 17.68 -29.82
N PHE A 50 -29.02 17.96 -28.74
CA PHE A 50 -28.57 17.68 -27.38
C PHE A 50 -28.40 16.17 -27.14
N TYR A 51 -29.33 15.34 -27.63
CA TYR A 51 -29.23 13.88 -27.56
C TYR A 51 -28.03 13.34 -28.36
N GLY A 52 -27.74 13.90 -29.54
CA GLY A 52 -26.55 13.54 -30.32
C GLY A 52 -25.25 13.87 -29.58
N LEU A 53 -25.18 15.04 -28.94
CA LEU A 53 -24.01 15.45 -28.15
C LEU A 53 -23.79 14.56 -26.92
N THR A 54 -24.87 14.16 -26.22
CA THR A 54 -24.74 13.26 -25.06
C THR A 54 -24.29 11.87 -25.46
N GLN A 55 -24.80 11.33 -26.57
CA GLN A 55 -24.36 10.04 -27.14
C GLN A 55 -22.88 10.08 -27.54
N GLN A 56 -22.46 11.13 -28.23
CA GLN A 56 -21.05 11.29 -28.61
C GLN A 56 -20.13 11.41 -27.39
N ALA A 57 -20.58 12.11 -26.34
CA ALA A 57 -19.84 12.19 -25.08
C ALA A 57 -19.74 10.84 -24.35
N GLN A 58 -20.81 10.01 -24.40
CA GLN A 58 -20.78 8.66 -23.82
C GLN A 58 -19.82 7.74 -24.57
N HIS A 59 -19.83 7.75 -25.89
CA HIS A 59 -18.89 6.97 -26.70
C HIS A 59 -17.43 7.32 -26.38
N LEU A 60 -17.10 8.62 -26.33
CA LEU A 60 -15.74 9.05 -25.98
C LEU A 60 -15.31 8.65 -24.55
N ARG A 61 -16.25 8.59 -23.60
CA ARG A 61 -15.96 8.10 -22.23
C ARG A 61 -15.66 6.60 -22.24
N ILE A 62 -16.50 5.81 -22.89
CA ILE A 62 -16.34 4.36 -23.01
C ILE A 62 -15.02 4.04 -23.73
N ASP A 63 -14.66 4.77 -24.78
CA ASP A 63 -13.40 4.56 -25.50
C ASP A 63 -12.19 4.88 -24.61
N ARG A 64 -12.24 5.95 -23.82
CA ARG A 64 -11.18 6.27 -22.84
C ARG A 64 -11.06 5.21 -21.75
N GLU A 65 -12.17 4.71 -21.24
CA GLU A 65 -12.18 3.62 -20.26
C GLU A 65 -11.59 2.34 -20.85
N ASN A 66 -11.98 1.97 -22.07
CA ASN A 66 -11.42 0.83 -22.78
C ASN A 66 -9.91 0.98 -23.03
N GLN A 67 -9.44 2.17 -23.39
CA GLN A 67 -8.01 2.44 -23.54
C GLN A 67 -7.25 2.32 -22.22
N LYS A 68 -7.80 2.85 -21.13
CA LYS A 68 -7.22 2.71 -19.78
C LYS A 68 -7.15 1.25 -19.34
N LEU A 69 -8.25 0.52 -19.50
CA LEU A 69 -8.31 -0.92 -19.17
C LEU A 69 -7.30 -1.71 -19.99
N ARG A 70 -7.11 -1.40 -21.28
CA ARG A 70 -6.07 -2.03 -22.11
C ARG A 70 -4.66 -1.72 -21.62
N ALA A 71 -4.39 -0.46 -21.28
CA ALA A 71 -3.09 -0.07 -20.73
C ALA A 71 -2.80 -0.76 -19.38
N GLU A 72 -3.82 -0.91 -18.54
CA GLU A 72 -3.71 -1.62 -17.26
C GLU A 72 -3.48 -3.12 -17.45
N ASN A 73 -4.21 -3.76 -18.37
CA ASN A 73 -3.99 -5.16 -18.74
C ASN A 73 -2.57 -5.39 -19.29
N GLU A 74 -2.08 -4.52 -20.17
CA GLU A 74 -0.70 -4.62 -20.67
C GLU A 74 0.34 -4.41 -19.57
N LYS A 75 0.09 -3.47 -18.63
CA LYS A 75 0.95 -3.29 -17.46
C LYS A 75 0.97 -4.52 -16.56
N GLN A 76 -0.18 -5.09 -16.26
CA GLN A 76 -0.29 -6.34 -15.47
C GLN A 76 0.45 -7.49 -16.16
N LYS A 77 0.33 -7.60 -17.49
CA LYS A 77 1.04 -8.63 -18.28
C LYS A 77 2.56 -8.43 -18.25
N GLN A 78 3.04 -7.19 -18.32
CA GLN A 78 4.46 -6.86 -18.16
C GLN A 78 4.96 -7.16 -16.74
N GLU A 79 4.17 -6.86 -15.71
CA GLU A 79 4.50 -7.19 -14.32
C GLU A 79 4.60 -8.72 -14.12
N LEU A 80 3.68 -9.49 -14.71
CA LEU A 80 3.73 -10.96 -14.71
C LEU A 80 4.97 -11.50 -15.41
N GLN A 81 5.33 -10.95 -16.58
CA GLN A 81 6.55 -11.34 -17.29
C GLN A 81 7.80 -11.03 -16.48
N ASN A 82 7.85 -9.86 -15.84
CA ASN A 82 8.98 -9.47 -15.01
C ASN A 82 9.08 -10.36 -13.76
N LEU A 83 7.94 -10.70 -13.15
CA LEU A 83 7.90 -11.62 -12.01
C LEU A 83 8.38 -13.02 -12.42
N ASN A 84 7.97 -13.53 -13.59
CA ASN A 84 8.44 -14.81 -14.11
C ASN A 84 9.96 -14.81 -14.31
N ASN A 85 10.50 -13.77 -14.97
CA ASN A 85 11.94 -13.65 -15.17
C ASN A 85 12.72 -13.56 -13.84
N ARG A 86 12.16 -12.91 -12.82
CA ARG A 86 12.75 -12.85 -11.48
C ARG A 86 12.73 -14.20 -10.77
N VAL A 87 11.66 -14.98 -10.93
CA VAL A 87 11.58 -16.34 -10.39
C VAL A 87 12.61 -17.23 -11.07
N ASP A 88 12.73 -17.17 -12.41
CA ASP A 88 13.74 -17.93 -13.16
C ASP A 88 15.16 -17.56 -12.71
N ALA A 89 15.43 -16.27 -12.50
CA ALA A 89 16.73 -15.80 -11.99
C ALA A 89 17.03 -16.29 -10.56
N VAL A 90 16.02 -16.36 -9.70
CA VAL A 90 16.14 -16.92 -8.34
C VAL A 90 16.37 -18.42 -8.39
N GLU A 91 15.69 -19.16 -9.28
CA GLU A 91 15.92 -20.59 -9.48
C GLU A 91 17.34 -20.88 -9.99
N ASP A 92 17.86 -20.06 -10.93
CA ASP A 92 19.23 -20.17 -11.43
C ASP A 92 20.28 -19.81 -10.37
N ALA A 93 20.02 -18.78 -9.55
CA ALA A 93 20.88 -18.43 -8.43
C ALA A 93 20.90 -19.55 -7.38
N SER A 94 19.73 -20.11 -7.05
CA SER A 94 19.59 -21.26 -6.16
C SER A 94 20.33 -22.49 -6.69
N ARG A 95 20.26 -22.75 -8.01
CA ARG A 95 20.99 -23.85 -8.66
C ARG A 95 22.50 -23.67 -8.58
N LYS A 96 23.02 -22.48 -8.87
CA LYS A 96 24.46 -22.17 -8.73
C LYS A 96 24.94 -22.24 -7.28
N LEU A 97 24.14 -21.77 -6.33
CA LEU A 97 24.41 -21.90 -4.90
C LEU A 97 24.42 -23.37 -4.45
N ALA A 98 23.55 -24.21 -5.00
CA ALA A 98 23.53 -25.64 -4.73
C ALA A 98 24.78 -26.36 -5.29
N GLU A 99 25.22 -26.02 -6.51
CA GLU A 99 26.46 -26.54 -7.11
C GLU A 99 27.71 -26.12 -6.31
N MET A 100 27.77 -24.88 -5.85
CA MET A 100 28.91 -24.36 -5.06
C MET A 100 28.95 -24.90 -3.62
N SER A 101 27.83 -25.37 -3.08
CA SER A 101 27.70 -25.84 -1.69
C SER A 101 27.96 -27.35 -1.53
N GLY A 102 28.11 -28.11 -2.62
CA GLY A 102 28.34 -29.56 -2.56
C GLY A 102 27.19 -30.37 -1.95
N VAL A 103 26.03 -29.73 -1.72
CA VAL A 103 24.82 -30.41 -1.26
C VAL A 103 24.15 -31.01 -2.49
N GLN A 104 24.51 -32.25 -2.78
CA GLN A 104 23.81 -33.10 -3.73
C GLN A 104 22.41 -33.38 -3.18
N LYS A 105 21.45 -32.50 -3.48
CA LYS A 105 20.05 -32.89 -3.46
C LYS A 105 19.82 -33.69 -4.73
N ASP A 106 19.24 -34.88 -4.57
CA ASP A 106 18.64 -35.67 -5.64
C ASP A 106 17.51 -34.85 -6.31
N ALA A 107 17.88 -33.84 -7.11
CA ALA A 107 16.97 -33.18 -8.00
C ALA A 107 16.67 -34.17 -9.12
N PRO A 108 15.39 -34.48 -9.40
CA PRO A 108 15.06 -35.35 -10.52
C PRO A 108 15.69 -34.79 -11.80
N PRO A 109 16.26 -35.66 -12.67
CA PRO A 109 17.01 -35.21 -13.84
C PRO A 109 16.16 -34.25 -14.68
N ALA A 110 16.81 -33.24 -15.24
CA ALA A 110 16.16 -32.26 -16.11
C ALA A 110 15.41 -33.00 -17.23
N ARG A 111 14.09 -33.06 -17.12
CA ARG A 111 13.23 -33.68 -18.13
C ARG A 111 13.41 -32.90 -19.43
N GLY A 112 13.74 -33.60 -20.51
CA GLY A 112 13.79 -33.01 -21.84
C GLY A 112 12.46 -32.32 -22.15
N GLN A 113 12.51 -31.02 -22.42
CA GLN A 113 11.34 -30.23 -22.77
C GLN A 113 11.31 -30.03 -24.29
N GLY A 114 10.18 -30.36 -24.91
CA GLY A 114 9.94 -30.22 -26.34
C GLY A 114 8.54 -30.71 -26.71
N GLY A 115 7.99 -30.17 -27.80
CA GLY A 115 6.65 -30.49 -28.31
C GLY A 115 6.00 -29.28 -28.99
N PRO A 116 4.98 -29.47 -29.84
CA PRO A 116 4.27 -28.36 -30.46
C PRO A 116 3.59 -27.50 -29.39
N ALA A 117 3.95 -26.22 -29.32
CA ALA A 117 3.32 -25.26 -28.42
C ALA A 117 1.87 -25.03 -28.84
N ARG A 118 0.92 -25.44 -28.00
CA ARG A 118 -0.48 -25.01 -28.11
C ARG A 118 -0.64 -23.73 -27.28
N PRO A 119 -1.43 -22.74 -27.75
CA PRO A 119 -1.78 -21.61 -26.93
C PRO A 119 -2.45 -22.12 -25.65
N ILE A 120 -1.88 -21.75 -24.50
CA ILE A 120 -2.42 -22.16 -23.21
C ILE A 120 -3.79 -21.49 -23.07
N ASP A 121 -4.83 -22.28 -22.83
CA ASP A 121 -6.12 -21.75 -22.39
C ASP A 121 -5.88 -20.93 -21.12
N SER A 122 -6.24 -19.65 -21.15
CA SER A 122 -6.00 -18.73 -20.04
C SER A 122 -6.62 -19.24 -18.73
N ALA A 123 -7.70 -20.03 -18.79
CA ALA A 123 -8.29 -20.69 -17.64
C ALA A 123 -7.38 -21.80 -17.05
N ALA A 124 -6.73 -22.59 -17.91
CA ALA A 124 -5.80 -23.62 -17.48
C ALA A 124 -4.48 -23.03 -16.93
N ALA A 125 -3.95 -21.96 -17.54
CA ALA A 125 -2.82 -21.22 -17.01
C ALA A 125 -3.12 -20.67 -15.62
N LEU A 126 -4.31 -20.06 -15.45
CA LEU A 126 -4.73 -19.50 -14.18
C LEU A 126 -4.89 -20.59 -13.10
N ALA A 127 -5.48 -21.74 -13.44
CA ALA A 127 -5.62 -22.86 -12.50
C ALA A 127 -4.26 -23.38 -11.99
N VAL A 128 -3.25 -23.47 -12.86
CA VAL A 128 -1.89 -23.85 -12.44
C VAL A 128 -1.26 -22.80 -11.55
N LEU A 129 -1.43 -21.51 -11.88
CA LEU A 129 -0.93 -20.41 -11.05
C LEU A 129 -1.59 -20.41 -9.67
N VAL A 130 -2.91 -20.59 -9.59
CA VAL A 130 -3.65 -20.67 -8.32
C VAL A 130 -3.16 -21.85 -7.47
N ALA A 131 -3.00 -23.03 -8.07
CA ALA A 131 -2.47 -24.18 -7.35
C ALA A 131 -1.03 -23.94 -6.85
N LYS A 132 -0.20 -23.22 -7.61
CA LYS A 132 1.16 -22.83 -7.20
C LYS A 132 1.14 -21.82 -6.05
N THR A 133 0.27 -20.82 -6.09
CA THR A 133 0.14 -19.83 -5.00
C THR A 133 -0.35 -20.48 -3.72
N GLU A 134 -1.38 -21.33 -3.77
CA GLU A 134 -1.89 -22.05 -2.59
C GLU A 134 -0.83 -22.98 -1.97
N ARG A 135 0.03 -23.58 -2.80
CA ARG A 135 1.15 -24.38 -2.30
C ARG A 135 2.19 -23.51 -1.60
N LEU A 136 2.58 -22.40 -2.22
CA LEU A 136 3.55 -21.46 -1.64
C LEU A 136 3.02 -20.85 -0.33
N GLU A 137 1.75 -20.52 -0.26
CA GLU A 137 1.10 -20.03 0.97
C GLU A 137 1.18 -21.05 2.10
N ARG A 138 0.88 -22.33 1.81
CA ARG A 138 1.02 -23.41 2.81
C ARG A 138 2.47 -23.59 3.27
N GLU A 139 3.41 -23.62 2.33
CA GLU A 139 4.84 -23.74 2.66
C GLU A 139 5.30 -22.54 3.51
N MET A 140 4.87 -21.32 3.18
CA MET A 140 5.15 -20.11 3.97
C MET A 140 4.59 -20.19 5.39
N HIS A 141 3.32 -20.59 5.54
CA HIS A 141 2.72 -20.77 6.87
C HIS A 141 3.46 -21.79 7.72
N THR A 142 3.83 -22.94 7.15
CA THR A 142 4.63 -23.93 7.89
C THR A 142 6.00 -23.40 8.30
N TYR A 143 6.60 -22.54 7.47
CA TYR A 143 7.88 -21.92 7.77
C TYR A 143 7.76 -20.88 8.89
N GLU A 144 6.71 -20.05 8.88
CA GLU A 144 6.41 -19.11 9.96
C GLU A 144 6.16 -19.82 11.30
N GLU A 145 5.40 -20.91 11.30
CA GLU A 145 5.19 -21.74 12.49
C GLU A 145 6.49 -22.36 13.01
N LEU A 146 7.37 -22.80 12.12
CA LEU A 146 8.69 -23.32 12.49
C LEU A 146 9.56 -22.23 13.14
N LEU A 147 9.57 -21.02 12.58
CA LEU A 147 10.31 -19.88 13.16
C LEU A 147 9.77 -19.50 14.54
N ARG A 148 8.44 -19.47 14.70
CA ARG A 148 7.79 -19.21 16.00
C ARG A 148 8.10 -20.29 17.02
N SER A 149 8.00 -21.57 16.65
CA SER A 149 8.28 -22.69 17.56
C SER A 149 9.74 -22.74 18.01
N ARG A 150 10.68 -22.31 17.15
CA ARG A 150 12.11 -22.13 17.50
C ARG A 150 12.39 -20.84 18.26
N GLY A 151 11.38 -20.01 18.50
CA GLY A 151 11.53 -18.71 19.17
C GLY A 151 12.32 -17.68 18.36
N MET A 152 12.46 -17.87 17.04
CA MET A 152 13.20 -16.98 16.15
C MET A 152 12.36 -15.76 15.70
N THR A 153 11.08 -15.72 16.02
CA THR A 153 10.23 -14.54 15.82
C THR A 153 10.10 -13.75 17.13
N PRO A 154 10.32 -12.41 17.13
CA PRO A 154 10.11 -11.59 18.31
C PRO A 154 8.73 -11.81 18.89
N SER A 155 8.64 -12.12 20.19
CA SER A 155 7.36 -12.45 20.83
C SER A 155 7.23 -11.93 22.25
N ILE A 156 8.22 -11.17 22.73
CA ILE A 156 8.23 -10.55 24.07
C ILE A 156 8.80 -9.14 23.97
N TRP A 157 8.31 -8.24 24.82
CA TRP A 157 8.96 -6.94 25.00
C TRP A 157 10.35 -7.13 25.61
N PRO A 158 11.37 -6.44 25.08
CA PRO A 158 12.75 -6.59 25.56
C PRO A 158 13.00 -5.92 26.91
N VAL A 159 12.12 -5.00 27.31
CA VAL A 159 12.13 -4.38 28.63
C VAL A 159 10.68 -4.07 29.04
N SER A 160 10.40 -4.12 30.33
CA SER A 160 9.12 -3.64 30.88
C SER A 160 9.21 -2.13 31.08
N GLY A 161 8.37 -1.38 30.40
CA GLY A 161 8.42 0.08 30.39
C GLY A 161 7.27 0.71 29.63
N LYS A 162 7.19 2.04 29.67
CA LYS A 162 6.16 2.79 28.93
C LYS A 162 6.61 2.95 27.47
N LEU A 163 5.73 2.64 26.53
CA LEU A 163 6.00 2.87 25.11
C LEU A 163 5.90 4.36 24.82
N GLU A 164 7.00 4.95 24.38
CA GLU A 164 7.07 6.34 23.96
C GLU A 164 6.91 6.41 22.43
N THR A 165 7.77 7.17 21.75
CA THR A 165 7.64 7.42 20.32
C THR A 165 7.90 6.14 19.52
N GLY A 166 6.95 5.78 18.65
CA GLY A 166 7.09 4.65 17.72
C GLY A 166 7.80 5.02 16.42
N LEU A 167 7.83 4.07 15.50
CA LEU A 167 8.46 4.21 14.19
C LEU A 167 7.73 5.25 13.34
N GLY A 168 8.47 6.12 12.66
CA GLY A 168 7.90 7.12 11.75
C GLY A 168 8.46 8.54 11.91
N PRO A 169 7.88 9.52 11.20
CA PRO A 169 8.32 10.91 11.28
C PRO A 169 7.96 11.53 12.63
N ARG A 170 8.90 12.23 13.25
CA ARG A 170 8.71 12.98 14.51
C ARG A 170 9.46 14.30 14.49
N ARG A 171 9.06 15.24 15.37
CA ARG A 171 9.84 16.46 15.61
C ARG A 171 11.18 16.10 16.26
N ASN A 172 12.26 16.77 15.85
CA ASN A 172 13.58 16.53 16.44
C ASN A 172 13.54 16.77 17.98
N PRO A 173 13.85 15.75 18.80
CA PRO A 173 13.78 15.85 20.26
C PRO A 173 14.96 16.60 20.89
N PHE A 174 16.05 16.84 20.14
CA PHE A 174 17.27 17.52 20.63
C PHE A 174 17.26 19.04 20.42
N GLY A 175 16.12 19.61 20.04
CA GLY A 175 16.02 21.02 19.70
C GLY A 175 16.35 21.29 18.23
N GLY A 176 15.41 21.95 17.54
CA GLY A 176 15.52 22.25 16.11
C GLY A 176 14.14 22.41 15.48
N ARG A 177 14.06 23.09 14.33
CA ARG A 177 12.82 23.23 13.55
C ARG A 177 12.56 22.04 12.59
N GLY A 178 13.45 21.04 12.59
CA GLY A 178 13.38 19.90 11.68
C GLY A 178 12.54 18.73 12.20
N PHE A 179 12.07 17.92 11.25
CA PHE A 179 11.55 16.58 11.50
C PHE A 179 12.64 15.55 11.21
N GLU A 180 12.63 14.46 11.97
CA GLU A 180 13.49 13.28 11.76
C GLU A 180 12.62 12.03 11.63
N TYR A 181 13.18 10.96 11.06
CA TYR A 181 12.51 9.67 10.98
C TYR A 181 13.06 8.75 12.07
N HIS A 182 12.16 8.21 12.89
CA HIS A 182 12.49 7.29 13.96
C HIS A 182 12.36 5.85 13.45
N GLU A 183 13.45 5.07 13.51
CA GLU A 183 13.53 3.71 12.93
C GLU A 183 13.02 2.60 13.86
N GLY A 184 12.54 2.94 15.05
CA GLY A 184 12.21 1.96 16.09
C GLY A 184 11.11 2.41 17.04
N GLN A 185 11.07 1.75 18.19
CA GLN A 185 10.20 2.05 19.31
C GLN A 185 11.08 2.40 20.51
N ASP A 186 10.88 3.60 21.06
CA ASP A 186 11.50 3.99 22.32
C ASP A 186 10.64 3.44 23.47
N ILE A 187 11.28 2.77 24.43
CA ILE A 187 10.64 2.19 25.62
C ILE A 187 11.28 2.83 26.86
N ASP A 188 10.51 3.67 27.54
CA ASP A 188 10.94 4.34 28.76
C ASP A 188 11.13 3.32 29.90
N ALA A 189 12.33 3.26 30.44
CA ALA A 189 12.74 2.32 31.46
C ALA A 189 13.89 2.91 32.28
N ALA A 190 13.96 2.56 33.57
CA ALA A 190 14.99 3.07 34.45
C ALA A 190 16.40 2.67 33.98
N TYR A 191 17.38 3.54 34.21
CA TYR A 191 18.79 3.22 33.97
C TYR A 191 19.18 1.94 34.71
N GLY A 192 19.88 1.04 34.03
CA GLY A 192 20.30 -0.24 34.60
C GLY A 192 19.25 -1.35 34.53
N THR A 193 18.05 -1.10 34.00
CA THR A 193 17.04 -2.15 33.81
C THR A 193 17.57 -3.22 32.86
N THR A 194 17.38 -4.50 33.17
CA THR A 194 17.81 -5.60 32.31
C THR A 194 17.08 -5.58 30.96
N VAL A 195 17.85 -5.70 29.88
CA VAL A 195 17.35 -5.82 28.51
C VAL A 195 17.42 -7.28 28.08
N LEU A 196 16.30 -7.82 27.61
CA LEU A 196 16.15 -9.20 27.15
C LEU A 196 16.09 -9.25 25.63
N VAL A 197 16.62 -10.33 25.04
CA VAL A 197 16.45 -10.58 23.61
C VAL A 197 15.03 -11.05 23.31
N ALA A 198 14.39 -10.43 22.31
CA ALA A 198 12.98 -10.65 21.98
C ALA A 198 12.74 -11.97 21.21
N ALA A 199 13.80 -12.52 20.61
CA ALA A 199 13.82 -13.78 19.87
C ALA A 199 15.21 -14.43 19.94
N SER A 200 15.26 -15.76 19.79
CA SER A 200 16.48 -16.53 19.66
C SER A 200 17.22 -16.17 18.38
N GLY A 201 18.54 -16.15 18.41
CA GLY A 201 19.34 -15.74 17.25
C GLY A 201 20.84 -15.70 17.55
N THR A 202 21.59 -15.04 16.67
CA THR A 202 23.03 -14.83 16.80
C THR A 202 23.35 -13.35 16.85
N VAL A 203 24.17 -12.93 17.81
CA VAL A 203 24.62 -11.55 17.94
C VAL A 203 25.54 -11.21 16.76
N THR A 204 25.17 -10.23 15.95
CA THR A 204 25.95 -9.77 14.79
C THR A 204 26.77 -8.53 15.09
N ILE A 205 26.29 -7.68 16.01
CA ILE A 205 27.01 -6.50 16.51
C ILE A 205 26.82 -6.40 18.02
N ALA A 206 27.90 -6.07 18.74
CA ALA A 206 27.90 -5.74 20.16
C ALA A 206 28.98 -4.70 20.42
N GLY A 207 28.60 -3.42 20.55
CA GLY A 207 29.55 -2.33 20.73
C GLY A 207 28.96 -0.94 20.45
N TRP A 208 29.84 0.05 20.22
CA TRP A 208 29.41 1.42 19.94
C TRP A 208 29.04 1.63 18.47
N GLN A 209 27.87 2.22 18.22
CA GLN A 209 27.45 2.69 16.90
C GLN A 209 27.01 4.16 16.96
N ARG A 210 27.37 4.92 15.93
CA ARG A 210 27.01 6.34 15.84
C ARG A 210 25.48 6.50 15.88
N GLY A 211 25.00 7.41 16.73
CA GLY A 211 23.56 7.61 16.96
C GLY A 211 22.99 6.69 18.03
N TYR A 212 23.26 5.38 17.95
CA TYR A 212 22.75 4.38 18.90
C TYR A 212 23.49 4.33 20.25
N GLY A 213 24.76 4.75 20.30
CA GLY A 213 25.59 4.52 21.49
C GLY A 213 25.98 3.06 21.60
N ASN A 214 25.98 2.50 22.81
CA ASN A 214 26.16 1.06 22.99
C ASN A 214 24.94 0.32 22.46
N VAL A 215 25.18 -0.66 21.61
CA VAL A 215 24.12 -1.35 20.88
C VAL A 215 24.43 -2.82 20.68
N VAL A 216 23.36 -3.62 20.68
CA VAL A 216 23.40 -5.05 20.32
C VAL A 216 22.48 -5.29 19.12
N TYR A 217 22.97 -5.96 18.09
CA TYR A 217 22.17 -6.44 16.96
C TYR A 217 22.11 -7.96 17.01
N VAL A 218 20.91 -8.52 16.81
CA VAL A 218 20.69 -9.98 16.78
C VAL A 218 20.04 -10.35 15.46
N ASP A 219 20.67 -11.28 14.74
CA ASP A 219 20.09 -11.92 13.56
C ASP A 219 19.31 -13.17 14.00
N HIS A 220 18.04 -13.23 13.60
CA HIS A 220 17.14 -14.34 13.91
C HIS A 220 16.96 -15.29 12.71
N GLY A 221 17.62 -15.00 11.59
CA GLY A 221 17.46 -15.74 10.33
C GLY A 221 16.30 -15.23 9.48
N ALA A 222 16.20 -15.75 8.25
CA ALA A 222 15.15 -15.37 7.28
C ALA A 222 15.06 -13.85 7.00
N GLY A 223 16.17 -13.12 7.18
CA GLY A 223 16.23 -11.66 7.03
C GLY A 223 15.67 -10.87 8.21
N LEU A 224 15.22 -11.53 9.29
CA LEU A 224 14.68 -10.89 10.49
C LEU A 224 15.79 -10.59 11.50
N SER A 225 15.87 -9.35 11.96
CA SER A 225 16.83 -8.94 12.97
C SER A 225 16.24 -7.92 13.95
N THR A 226 16.84 -7.83 15.12
CA THR A 226 16.49 -6.85 16.15
C THR A 226 17.68 -6.03 16.57
N ARG A 227 17.44 -4.79 17.02
CA ARG A 227 18.47 -3.89 17.54
C ARG A 227 18.06 -3.33 18.90
N TYR A 228 19.05 -3.22 19.79
CA TYR A 228 18.90 -2.78 21.17
C TYR A 228 19.87 -1.65 21.47
N GLY A 229 19.42 -0.40 21.34
CA GLY A 229 20.25 0.81 21.43
C GLY A 229 20.23 1.50 22.79
N HIS A 230 21.11 2.49 22.93
CA HIS A 230 21.29 3.35 24.10
C HIS A 230 21.68 2.62 25.39
N LEU A 231 22.26 1.42 25.28
CA LEU A 231 22.60 0.59 26.44
C LEU A 231 23.65 1.26 27.35
N SER A 232 23.60 1.00 28.65
CA SER A 232 24.67 1.38 29.58
C SER A 232 25.77 0.32 29.62
N GLN A 233 25.38 -0.93 29.48
CA GLN A 233 26.25 -2.11 29.53
C GLN A 233 25.81 -3.13 28.49
N ILE A 234 26.78 -3.85 27.92
CA ILE A 234 26.57 -4.95 26.98
C ILE A 234 27.11 -6.24 27.62
N ASP A 235 26.26 -7.26 27.71
CA ASP A 235 26.58 -8.53 28.39
C ASP A 235 26.83 -9.69 27.41
N VAL A 236 26.86 -9.39 26.11
CA VAL A 236 27.04 -10.38 25.03
C VAL A 236 28.13 -9.96 24.05
N LYS A 237 28.63 -10.93 23.29
CA LYS A 237 29.68 -10.71 22.28
C LYS A 237 29.22 -11.10 20.88
N ILE A 238 29.85 -10.54 19.86
CA ILE A 238 29.63 -10.89 18.45
C ILE A 238 29.84 -12.40 18.27
N GLY A 239 28.95 -13.04 17.51
CA GLY A 239 28.94 -14.48 17.25
C GLY A 239 28.28 -15.32 18.33
N GLN A 240 27.87 -14.72 19.46
CA GLN A 240 27.17 -15.45 20.52
C GLN A 240 25.75 -15.82 20.09
N THR A 241 25.38 -17.10 20.23
CA THR A 241 23.99 -17.54 20.15
C THR A 241 23.25 -17.14 21.42
N VAL A 242 22.08 -16.52 21.26
CA VAL A 242 21.21 -16.10 22.36
C VAL A 242 19.84 -16.75 22.21
N THR A 243 19.22 -17.08 23.33
CA THR A 243 17.86 -17.64 23.37
C THR A 243 16.85 -16.58 23.75
N ARG A 244 15.63 -16.63 23.20
CA ARG A 244 14.53 -15.71 23.57
C ARG A 244 14.42 -15.55 25.10
N GLY A 245 14.40 -14.30 25.57
CA GLY A 245 14.31 -13.97 26.99
C GLY A 245 15.66 -13.94 27.73
N GLN A 246 16.77 -14.23 27.06
CA GLN A 246 18.11 -14.09 27.62
C GLN A 246 18.49 -12.61 27.79
N ALA A 247 19.12 -12.26 28.92
CA ALA A 247 19.67 -10.94 29.16
C ALA A 247 20.86 -10.66 28.23
N ILE A 248 20.90 -9.45 27.66
CA ILE A 248 21.92 -9.04 26.69
C ILE A 248 22.64 -7.73 27.05
N GLY A 249 22.16 -7.04 28.08
CA GLY A 249 22.71 -5.77 28.52
C GLY A 249 21.74 -5.05 29.45
N LEU A 250 22.07 -3.80 29.75
CA LEU A 250 21.31 -2.94 30.64
C LEU A 250 20.90 -1.65 29.94
N VAL A 251 19.70 -1.16 30.25
CA VAL A 251 19.19 0.14 29.77
C VAL A 251 20.15 1.25 30.19
N GLY A 252 20.35 2.21 29.30
CA GLY A 252 21.21 3.37 29.55
C GLY A 252 20.67 4.62 28.88
N SER A 253 21.60 5.55 28.64
CA SER A 253 21.34 6.80 27.92
C SER A 253 22.58 7.18 27.10
N THR A 254 23.18 6.21 26.40
CA THR A 254 24.39 6.42 25.59
C THR A 254 24.05 6.85 24.16
N GLY A 255 25.02 7.46 23.47
CA GLY A 255 24.81 7.94 22.10
C GLY A 255 23.87 9.14 22.03
N ARG A 256 22.97 9.15 21.05
CA ARG A 256 22.04 10.27 20.83
C ARG A 256 20.73 10.02 21.57
N SER A 257 20.74 10.25 22.88
CA SER A 257 19.62 10.02 23.80
C SER A 257 19.30 11.27 24.64
N THR A 258 18.02 11.49 24.97
CA THR A 258 17.56 12.58 25.86
C THR A 258 17.38 12.14 27.33
N GLY A 259 17.51 10.84 27.62
CA GLY A 259 17.32 10.28 28.96
C GLY A 259 17.32 8.75 28.95
N PRO A 260 17.21 8.08 30.12
CA PRO A 260 17.19 6.63 30.18
C PRO A 260 16.02 6.02 29.42
N HIS A 261 16.30 5.21 28.39
CA HIS A 261 15.30 4.44 27.64
C HIS A 261 15.99 3.35 26.81
N LEU A 262 15.22 2.38 26.33
CA LEU A 262 15.66 1.43 25.31
C LEU A 262 15.14 1.86 23.94
N HIS A 263 16.04 2.07 22.99
CA HIS A 263 15.65 2.17 21.58
C HIS A 263 15.64 0.77 20.96
N TYR A 264 14.46 0.30 20.56
CA TYR A 264 14.26 -1.05 20.06
C TYR A 264 13.78 -1.04 18.61
N GLU A 265 14.45 -1.80 17.75
CA GLU A 265 14.04 -1.97 16.36
C GLU A 265 13.77 -3.44 16.03
N VAL A 266 12.78 -3.66 15.15
CA VAL A 266 12.61 -4.90 14.40
C VAL A 266 12.85 -4.57 12.94
N ARG A 267 13.62 -5.41 12.23
CA ARG A 267 13.98 -5.18 10.83
C ARG A 267 13.81 -6.44 9.99
N ILE A 268 13.29 -6.27 8.79
CA ILE A 268 13.25 -7.31 7.74
C ILE A 268 14.15 -6.86 6.60
N ASN A 269 15.11 -7.70 6.22
CA ASN A 269 16.09 -7.39 5.17
C ASN A 269 16.76 -6.03 5.40
N ASN A 270 17.11 -5.76 6.67
CA ASN A 270 17.71 -4.52 7.13
C ASN A 270 16.83 -3.25 6.94
N GLN A 271 15.53 -3.38 6.65
CA GLN A 271 14.57 -2.27 6.66
C GLN A 271 13.79 -2.24 7.98
N PRO A 272 13.64 -1.07 8.64
CA PRO A 272 12.91 -0.98 9.90
C PRO A 272 11.41 -1.19 9.68
N VAL A 273 10.81 -2.02 10.52
CA VAL A 273 9.37 -2.29 10.55
C VAL A 273 8.82 -2.00 11.93
N ASN A 274 7.52 -1.69 12.02
CA ASN A 274 6.91 -1.30 13.30
C ASN A 274 7.00 -2.46 14.31
N PRO A 275 7.75 -2.33 15.42
CA PRO A 275 7.93 -3.41 16.39
C PRO A 275 6.62 -3.89 17.01
N ARG A 276 5.61 -3.00 17.08
CA ARG A 276 4.29 -3.34 17.63
C ARG A 276 3.59 -4.45 16.86
N GLN A 277 3.92 -4.69 15.59
CA GLN A 277 3.31 -5.77 14.80
C GLN A 277 3.76 -7.18 15.26
N TYR A 278 4.86 -7.26 16.03
CA TYR A 278 5.48 -8.53 16.43
C TYR A 278 5.30 -8.82 17.93
N LEU A 279 4.98 -7.80 18.73
CA LEU A 279 5.03 -7.90 20.19
C LEU A 279 3.63 -7.97 20.82
N PRO A 280 3.46 -8.72 21.93
CA PRO A 280 2.17 -8.89 22.59
C PRO A 280 1.62 -7.54 23.10
N GLY A 281 0.30 -7.34 22.98
CA GLY A 281 -0.35 -6.04 23.25
C GLY A 281 -0.36 -5.07 22.06
N ALA A 282 -0.13 -5.59 20.85
CA ALA A 282 -0.29 -4.88 19.58
C ALA A 282 -1.73 -4.40 19.31
N GLU A 283 -2.70 -5.04 19.96
CA GLU A 283 -4.12 -4.72 19.86
C GLU A 283 -4.56 -3.88 21.07
N ARG A 284 -4.99 -2.66 20.75
CA ARG A 284 -5.81 -1.69 21.50
C ARG A 284 -5.89 -1.82 23.03
#